data_AF-A0A3D4MCK3-F1
#
_entry.id   AF-A0A3D4MCK3-F1
#
_cell.length_a   1.000
_cell.length_b   1.000
_cell.length_c   1.000
_cell.angle_alpha   90.00
_cell.angle_beta   90.00
_cell.angle_gamma   90.00
#
_symmetry.space_group_name_H-M   'P 1'
#
loop_
_entity.id
_entity.type
_entity.pdbx_description
1 polymer ?
#
loop_
_entity_poly.entity_id
_entity_poly.type
_entity_poly.pdbx_seq_one_letter_code
_entity_poly.pdbx_strand_id
1 'polypeptide(L)'
;MLGYSLPAAAETTDSPIIGAPKEWGLGFQPSASPVKHDMVWFHNELLMPVITVITIFVMMLLLYVMVRFNAKANPKPSKTTHNTMLEVVWTLVPVIILVIIVVPSMKLLYKADKTSDAEMTLNIKGYQWYWGYQYPDHGDIEFSAYLVPEKDLKPGQVRLLSTDNPVVLPVDTNIRLLVTANDVIHSWAMPALGVKVDAVPGRTNETWTRIEKEGTYFGQCSEICGINHGFMPIEIRAVSKEAFANWVAAQGGKMPEQTAAADGTAQAAEVKTEAATEAPAEEAAEAPAEEAAETTTEEAQH
;
A
#
# COMPACT_ATOMS: atom_id res chain seq x y z
N MET A 1 -14.96 -26.33 -24.89
CA MET A 1 -13.71 -25.56 -24.71
C MET A 1 -13.65 -24.52 -25.81
N LEU A 2 -14.22 -23.34 -25.58
CA LEU A 2 -13.96 -22.18 -26.41
C LEU A 2 -12.64 -21.61 -25.89
N GLY A 3 -11.57 -21.74 -26.67
CA GLY A 3 -10.28 -21.18 -26.33
C GLY A 3 -10.37 -19.66 -26.39
N TYR A 4 -10.21 -19.01 -25.25
CA TYR A 4 -9.97 -17.58 -25.17
C TYR A 4 -8.54 -17.34 -25.65
N SER A 5 -8.32 -17.20 -26.97
CA SER A 5 -7.04 -16.71 -27.46
C SER A 5 -6.95 -15.23 -27.13
N LEU A 6 -5.96 -14.84 -26.33
CA LEU A 6 -5.56 -13.45 -26.20
C LEU A 6 -5.31 -12.88 -27.61
N PRO A 7 -5.81 -11.67 -27.92
CA PRO A 7 -5.46 -11.00 -29.16
C PRO A 7 -3.94 -10.76 -29.16
N ALA A 8 -3.32 -10.79 -30.34
CA ALA A 8 -1.87 -10.56 -30.50
C ALA A 8 -1.37 -9.26 -29.83
N ALA A 9 -2.23 -8.25 -29.66
CA ALA A 9 -1.90 -7.01 -28.96
C ALA A 9 -1.71 -7.16 -27.43
N ALA A 10 -2.25 -8.21 -26.82
CA ALA A 10 -2.04 -8.55 -25.42
C ALA A 10 -1.04 -9.72 -25.23
N GLU A 11 -0.62 -10.37 -26.33
CA GLU A 11 0.46 -11.35 -26.38
C GLU A 11 1.86 -10.71 -26.49
N THR A 12 2.02 -9.43 -26.15
CA THR A 12 3.37 -8.86 -26.03
C THR A 12 4.08 -9.49 -24.83
N THR A 13 4.74 -10.61 -25.10
CA THR A 13 5.71 -11.31 -24.24
C THR A 13 6.94 -10.44 -23.92
N ASP A 14 6.96 -9.20 -24.40
CA ASP A 14 8.02 -8.20 -24.23
C ASP A 14 7.73 -7.18 -23.11
N SER A 15 6.60 -7.29 -22.40
CA SER A 15 6.35 -6.41 -21.24
C SER A 15 7.40 -6.66 -20.16
N PRO A 16 8.11 -5.61 -19.67
CA PRO A 16 9.18 -5.79 -18.71
C PRO A 16 8.64 -6.39 -17.41
N ILE A 17 9.33 -7.40 -16.89
CA ILE A 17 9.01 -7.97 -15.57
C ILE A 17 9.49 -7.01 -14.49
N ILE A 18 8.55 -6.43 -13.74
CA ILE A 18 8.84 -5.46 -12.67
C ILE A 18 8.59 -6.10 -11.30
N GLY A 19 7.38 -6.63 -11.08
CA GLY A 19 6.96 -7.20 -9.81
C GLY A 19 7.31 -8.67 -9.68
N ALA A 20 8.59 -9.00 -9.60
CA ALA A 20 9.06 -10.39 -9.41
C ALA A 20 10.11 -10.48 -8.30
N PRO A 21 10.20 -11.64 -7.61
CA PRO A 21 11.33 -11.89 -6.73
C PRO A 21 12.65 -11.91 -7.54
N LYS A 22 13.73 -11.49 -6.90
CA LYS A 22 15.09 -11.56 -7.45
C LYS A 22 15.91 -12.55 -6.64
N GLU A 23 16.73 -13.34 -7.31
CA GLU A 23 17.69 -14.21 -6.62
C GLU A 23 18.56 -13.38 -5.68
N TRP A 24 18.77 -13.88 -4.46
CA TRP A 24 19.54 -13.19 -3.41
C TRP A 24 19.00 -11.81 -3.00
N GLY A 25 17.72 -11.51 -3.28
CA GLY A 25 17.07 -10.29 -2.84
C GLY A 25 16.93 -10.21 -1.32
N LEU A 26 17.36 -9.10 -0.71
CA LEU A 26 17.28 -8.85 0.74
C LEU A 26 16.16 -7.88 1.13
N GLY A 27 15.61 -7.14 0.17
CA GLY A 27 14.56 -6.13 0.39
C GLY A 27 13.23 -6.51 -0.25
N PHE A 28 12.29 -5.57 -0.21
CA PHE A 28 11.03 -5.72 -0.93
C PHE A 28 11.23 -5.72 -2.46
N GLN A 29 10.24 -6.28 -3.16
CA GLN A 29 10.08 -6.03 -4.60
C GLN A 29 9.90 -4.51 -4.87
N PRO A 30 10.18 -4.05 -6.10
CA PRO A 30 9.95 -2.66 -6.47
C PRO A 30 8.52 -2.21 -6.16
N SER A 31 8.38 -1.05 -5.52
CA SER A 31 7.09 -0.42 -5.27
C SER A 31 6.48 0.05 -6.60
N ALA A 32 5.23 -0.32 -6.85
CA ALA A 32 4.51 0.01 -8.08
C ALA A 32 3.11 0.58 -7.83
N SER A 33 2.80 0.93 -6.58
CA SER A 33 1.57 1.61 -6.19
C SER A 33 1.83 2.66 -5.10
N PRO A 34 0.96 3.68 -4.97
CA PRO A 34 1.07 4.70 -3.93
C PRO A 34 1.04 4.12 -2.51
N VAL A 35 0.31 3.03 -2.29
CA VAL A 35 0.25 2.33 -1.00
C VAL A 35 1.56 1.62 -0.71
N LYS A 36 2.15 0.95 -1.72
CA LYS A 36 3.40 0.22 -1.54
C LYS A 36 4.58 1.15 -1.27
N HIS A 37 4.63 2.33 -1.90
CA HIS A 37 5.64 3.35 -1.59
C HIS A 37 5.62 3.74 -0.11
N ASP A 38 4.44 4.06 0.42
CA ASP A 38 4.29 4.42 1.84
C ASP A 38 4.62 3.25 2.77
N MET A 39 4.25 2.01 2.42
CA MET A 39 4.64 0.81 3.17
C MET A 39 6.16 0.63 3.23
N VAL A 40 6.85 0.80 2.09
CA VAL A 40 8.31 0.65 2.03
C VAL A 40 9.00 1.78 2.79
N TRP A 41 8.50 3.02 2.71
CA TRP A 41 9.00 4.13 3.51
C TRP A 41 8.83 3.87 5.01
N PHE A 42 7.62 3.50 5.43
CA PHE A 42 7.31 3.21 6.84
C PHE A 42 8.22 2.09 7.38
N HIS A 43 8.46 1.05 6.59
CA HIS A 43 9.38 -0.02 6.96
C HIS A 43 10.85 0.44 7.00
N ASN A 44 11.37 0.98 5.90
CA ASN A 44 12.80 1.23 5.74
C ASN A 44 13.30 2.45 6.51
N GLU A 45 12.52 3.53 6.54
CA GLU A 45 12.95 4.82 7.09
C GLU A 45 12.56 4.97 8.56
N LEU A 46 11.51 4.29 9.02
CA LEU A 46 11.04 4.39 10.40
C LEU A 46 11.25 3.10 11.20
N LEU A 47 10.64 1.98 10.79
CA LEU A 47 10.68 0.76 11.60
C LEU A 47 12.08 0.16 11.70
N MET A 48 12.77 -0.03 10.56
CA MET A 48 14.07 -0.70 10.52
C MET A 48 15.13 0.02 11.36
N PRO A 49 15.31 1.36 11.28
CA PRO A 49 16.26 2.06 12.14
C PRO A 49 15.92 1.95 13.63
N VAL A 50 14.64 2.10 13.99
CA VAL A 50 14.19 2.04 15.39
C VAL A 50 14.48 0.66 15.99
N ILE A 51 14.05 -0.43 15.35
CA ILE A 51 14.29 -1.77 15.88
C ILE A 51 15.79 -2.12 15.88
N THR A 52 16.54 -1.69 14.86
CA THR A 52 17.99 -1.95 14.77
C THR A 52 18.73 -1.27 15.92
N VAL A 53 18.42 0.00 16.23
CA VAL A 53 19.04 0.73 17.33
C VAL A 53 18.72 0.08 18.68
N ILE A 54 17.47 -0.33 18.89
CA ILE A 54 17.06 -1.05 20.12
C ILE A 54 17.81 -2.38 20.22
N THR A 55 17.87 -3.17 19.15
CA THR A 55 18.59 -4.45 19.13
C THR A 55 20.08 -4.26 19.43
N ILE A 56 20.74 -3.28 18.81
CA ILE A 56 22.16 -2.97 19.08
C ILE A 56 22.34 -2.52 20.53
N PHE A 57 21.46 -1.67 21.06
CA PHE A 57 21.50 -1.23 22.45
C PHE A 57 21.41 -2.41 23.43
N VAL A 58 20.42 -3.29 23.25
CA VAL A 58 20.26 -4.49 24.09
C VAL A 58 21.46 -5.42 23.94
N MET A 59 21.96 -5.63 22.73
CA MET A 59 23.15 -6.45 22.46
C MET A 59 24.38 -5.91 23.19
N MET A 60 24.62 -4.59 23.14
CA MET A 60 25.72 -3.95 23.85
C MET A 60 25.61 -4.10 25.36
N LEU A 61 24.40 -3.94 25.93
CA LEU A 61 24.17 -4.17 27.36
C LEU A 61 24.44 -5.63 27.76
N LEU A 62 24.00 -6.60 26.97
CA LEU A 62 24.26 -8.02 27.22
C LEU A 62 25.75 -8.32 27.15
N LEU A 63 26.45 -7.86 26.12
CA LEU A 63 27.90 -8.02 25.98
C LEU A 63 28.65 -7.36 27.15
N TYR A 64 28.23 -6.16 27.55
CA TYR A 64 28.78 -5.47 28.70
C TYR A 64 28.58 -6.30 29.98
N VAL A 65 27.38 -6.83 30.21
CA VAL A 65 27.10 -7.69 31.37
C VAL A 65 27.96 -8.94 31.36
N MET A 66 28.10 -9.61 30.21
CA MET A 66 28.93 -10.81 30.06
C MET A 66 30.40 -10.55 30.37
N VAL A 67 30.97 -9.43 29.91
CA VAL A 67 32.39 -9.11 30.11
C VAL A 67 32.65 -8.53 31.49
N ARG A 68 31.79 -7.62 31.98
CA ARG A 68 32.03 -6.85 33.21
C ARG A 68 31.56 -7.58 34.47
N PHE A 69 30.48 -8.35 34.39
CA PHE A 69 29.81 -8.95 35.54
C PHE A 69 29.86 -10.49 35.57
N ASN A 70 30.71 -11.14 34.77
CA ASN A 70 30.98 -12.57 34.93
C ASN A 70 31.65 -12.88 36.29
N ALA A 71 31.62 -14.16 36.68
CA ALA A 71 32.10 -14.63 37.98
C ALA A 71 33.58 -14.29 38.26
N LYS A 72 34.43 -14.19 37.23
CA LYS A 72 35.85 -13.84 37.37
C LYS A 72 36.04 -12.33 37.58
N ALA A 73 35.33 -11.50 36.81
CA ALA A 73 35.46 -10.05 36.83
C ALA A 73 34.64 -9.37 37.95
N ASN A 74 33.60 -10.04 38.47
CA ASN A 74 32.76 -9.53 39.56
C ASN A 74 32.45 -10.61 40.62
N PRO A 75 33.43 -11.03 41.45
CA PRO A 75 33.25 -12.10 42.43
C PRO A 75 32.25 -11.80 43.56
N LYS A 76 31.97 -10.52 43.85
CA LYS A 76 31.02 -10.07 44.87
C LYS A 76 29.88 -9.28 44.20
N PRO A 77 28.74 -9.90 43.87
CA PRO A 77 27.65 -9.22 43.19
C PRO A 77 27.00 -8.16 44.08
N SER A 78 26.41 -7.14 43.46
CA SER A 78 25.55 -6.18 44.16
C SER A 78 24.28 -6.87 44.69
N LYS A 79 23.68 -6.31 45.74
CA LYS A 79 22.40 -6.73 46.32
C LYS A 79 21.24 -5.79 46.01
N THR A 80 21.46 -4.77 45.18
CA THR A 80 20.41 -3.83 44.75
C THR A 80 19.32 -4.60 44.00
N THR A 81 18.05 -4.39 44.39
CA THR A 81 16.91 -5.11 43.80
C THR A 81 15.99 -4.25 42.93
N HIS A 82 15.98 -2.93 43.11
CA HIS A 82 15.10 -2.01 42.38
C HIS A 82 15.73 -0.63 42.25
N ASN A 83 15.25 0.13 41.26
CA ASN A 83 15.56 1.55 41.08
C ASN A 83 14.40 2.20 40.35
N THR A 84 13.52 2.86 41.11
CA THR A 84 12.29 3.44 40.61
C THR A 84 12.51 4.45 39.48
N MET A 85 13.59 5.24 39.52
CA MET A 85 13.87 6.21 38.44
C MET A 85 14.16 5.47 37.13
N LEU A 86 15.02 4.46 37.18
CA LEU A 86 15.37 3.67 36.00
C LEU A 86 14.16 2.89 35.47
N GLU A 87 13.32 2.37 36.37
CA GLU A 87 12.05 1.73 36.06
C GLU A 87 11.09 2.63 35.28
N VAL A 88 10.96 3.89 35.71
CA VAL A 88 10.14 4.88 35.01
C VAL A 88 10.72 5.19 33.63
N VAL A 89 12.04 5.35 33.51
CA VAL A 89 12.68 5.65 32.22
C VAL A 89 12.48 4.54 31.20
N TRP A 90 12.77 3.27 31.53
CA TRP A 90 12.59 2.18 30.57
C TRP A 90 11.12 1.84 30.29
N THR A 91 10.18 2.40 31.06
CA THR A 91 8.75 2.23 30.80
C THR A 91 8.25 3.34 29.88
N LEU A 92 8.62 4.59 30.15
CA LEU A 92 8.18 5.74 29.35
C LEU A 92 8.83 5.80 27.97
N VAL A 93 10.12 5.45 27.86
CA VAL A 93 10.83 5.51 26.57
C VAL A 93 10.20 4.59 25.51
N PRO A 94 9.91 3.30 25.77
CA PRO A 94 9.20 2.45 24.82
C PRO A 94 7.80 2.95 24.47
N VAL A 95 7.06 3.51 25.44
CA VAL A 95 5.73 4.08 25.18
C VAL A 95 5.82 5.23 24.18
N ILE A 96 6.78 6.15 24.35
CA ILE A 96 7.00 7.26 23.42
C ILE A 96 7.38 6.74 22.02
N ILE A 97 8.27 5.74 21.94
CA ILE A 97 8.67 5.12 20.66
C ILE A 97 7.43 4.54 19.95
N LEU A 98 6.55 3.83 20.67
CA LEU A 98 5.33 3.27 20.09
C LEU A 98 4.37 4.34 19.58
N VAL A 99 4.20 5.45 20.31
CA VAL A 99 3.37 6.58 19.86
C VAL A 99 3.88 7.17 18.54
N ILE A 100 5.20 7.34 18.40
CA ILE A 100 5.83 7.83 17.17
C ILE A 100 5.55 6.90 15.98
N ILE A 101 5.54 5.58 16.21
CA ILE A 101 5.27 4.58 15.15
C ILE A 101 3.79 4.55 14.77
N VAL A 102 2.87 4.66 15.74
CA VAL A 102 1.42 4.51 15.52
C VAL A 102 0.86 5.57 14.57
N VAL A 103 1.31 6.82 14.67
CA VAL A 103 0.75 7.93 13.87
C VAL A 103 0.87 7.70 12.35
N PRO A 104 2.08 7.47 11.77
CA PRO A 104 2.21 7.15 10.35
C PRO A 104 1.57 5.80 9.99
N SER A 105 1.62 4.81 10.90
CA SER A 105 1.00 3.50 10.69
C SER A 105 -0.52 3.62 10.44
N MET A 106 -1.23 4.43 11.23
CA MET A 106 -2.67 4.61 11.08
C MET A 106 -3.02 5.34 9.79
N LYS A 107 -2.24 6.36 9.39
CA LYS A 107 -2.44 7.05 8.11
C LYS A 107 -2.31 6.09 6.92
N LEU A 108 -1.30 5.24 6.94
CA LEU A 108 -1.08 4.21 5.94
C LEU A 108 -2.22 3.18 5.92
N LEU A 109 -2.67 2.72 7.09
CA LEU A 109 -3.78 1.77 7.22
C LEU A 109 -5.05 2.31 6.54
N TYR A 110 -5.45 3.55 6.84
CA TYR A 110 -6.63 4.16 6.22
C TYR A 110 -6.49 4.38 4.72
N LYS A 111 -5.28 4.72 4.25
CA LYS A 111 -5.00 4.88 2.81
C LYS A 111 -5.11 3.55 2.08
N ALA A 112 -4.64 2.45 2.67
CA ALA A 112 -4.69 1.12 2.07
C ALA A 112 -6.13 0.57 2.02
N ASP A 113 -6.93 0.84 3.05
CA ASP A 113 -8.28 0.27 3.20
C ASP A 113 -9.35 1.04 2.38
N LYS A 114 -9.26 2.38 2.32
CA LYS A 114 -10.31 3.20 1.71
C LYS A 114 -10.09 3.40 0.21
N THR A 115 -10.93 2.75 -0.60
CA THR A 115 -11.10 3.07 -2.02
C THR A 115 -11.86 4.40 -2.16
N SER A 116 -11.18 5.50 -2.51
CA SER A 116 -11.86 6.73 -2.98
C SER A 116 -11.68 6.84 -4.49
N ASP A 117 -12.79 7.07 -5.20
CA ASP A 117 -12.82 7.36 -6.65
C ASP A 117 -12.28 6.22 -7.51
N ALA A 118 -12.88 5.03 -7.41
CA ALA A 118 -12.59 3.92 -8.29
C ALA A 118 -13.03 4.25 -9.73
N GLU A 119 -12.09 4.17 -10.66
CA GLU A 119 -12.32 4.34 -12.11
C GLU A 119 -12.76 3.03 -12.76
N MET A 120 -12.41 1.87 -12.16
CA MET A 120 -12.86 0.55 -12.58
C MET A 120 -12.88 -0.45 -11.43
N THR A 121 -13.59 -1.56 -11.61
CA THR A 121 -13.71 -2.66 -10.65
C THR A 121 -13.17 -3.96 -11.26
N LEU A 122 -12.41 -4.71 -10.47
CA LEU A 122 -12.04 -6.08 -10.74
C LEU A 122 -12.61 -6.99 -9.65
N ASN A 123 -13.49 -7.91 -10.04
CA ASN A 123 -13.95 -8.98 -9.18
C ASN A 123 -12.93 -10.13 -9.24
N ILE A 124 -12.56 -10.63 -8.08
CA ILE A 124 -11.56 -11.67 -7.88
C ILE A 124 -12.20 -12.77 -7.05
N LYS A 125 -12.17 -14.00 -7.56
CA LYS A 125 -12.73 -15.16 -6.89
C LYS A 125 -11.72 -16.30 -6.77
N GLY A 126 -11.43 -16.72 -5.54
CA GLY A 126 -10.56 -17.86 -5.26
C GLY A 126 -11.28 -19.20 -5.42
N TYR A 127 -10.61 -20.16 -6.06
CA TYR A 127 -11.03 -21.55 -6.22
C TYR A 127 -9.86 -22.50 -5.94
N GLN A 128 -10.12 -23.74 -5.55
CA GLN A 128 -9.11 -24.81 -5.47
C GLN A 128 -8.78 -25.34 -6.88
N TRP A 129 -7.62 -25.06 -7.48
CA TRP A 129 -6.53 -24.14 -7.10
C TRP A 129 -6.20 -23.24 -8.29
N TYR A 130 -7.02 -22.21 -8.48
CA TYR A 130 -6.93 -21.22 -9.54
C TYR A 130 -7.72 -19.95 -9.15
N TRP A 131 -7.59 -18.89 -9.94
CA TRP A 131 -8.32 -17.64 -9.71
C TRP A 131 -9.30 -17.37 -10.84
N GLY A 132 -10.51 -16.96 -10.51
CA GLY A 132 -11.48 -16.40 -11.46
C GLY A 132 -11.48 -14.88 -11.38
N TYR A 133 -11.61 -14.23 -12.53
CA TYR A 133 -11.63 -12.78 -12.66
C TYR A 133 -12.83 -12.34 -13.47
N GLN A 134 -13.48 -11.25 -13.04
CA GLN A 134 -14.56 -10.62 -13.78
C GLN A 134 -14.38 -9.10 -13.81
N TYR A 135 -14.62 -8.50 -14.98
CA TYR A 135 -14.58 -7.05 -15.23
C TYR A 135 -16.01 -6.54 -15.42
N PRO A 136 -16.77 -6.29 -14.32
CA PRO A 136 -18.19 -5.93 -14.41
C PRO A 136 -18.42 -4.63 -15.19
N ASP A 137 -17.51 -3.66 -15.06
CA ASP A 137 -17.62 -2.35 -15.71
C ASP A 137 -17.27 -2.39 -17.21
N HIS A 138 -16.85 -3.56 -17.74
CA HIS A 138 -16.34 -3.72 -19.10
C HIS A 138 -17.08 -4.77 -19.93
N GLY A 139 -18.37 -4.96 -19.67
CA GLY A 139 -19.21 -5.94 -20.38
C GLY A 139 -19.10 -7.35 -19.82
N ASP A 140 -18.88 -7.46 -18.51
CA ASP A 140 -18.82 -8.73 -17.77
C ASP A 140 -17.83 -9.75 -18.35
N ILE A 141 -16.68 -9.27 -18.83
CA ILE A 141 -15.58 -10.16 -19.25
C ILE A 141 -15.22 -11.04 -18.06
N GLU A 142 -15.30 -12.37 -18.23
CA GLU A 142 -15.01 -13.36 -17.19
C GLU A 142 -14.04 -14.42 -17.73
N PHE A 143 -13.02 -14.76 -16.95
CA PHE A 143 -12.10 -15.85 -17.25
C PHE A 143 -11.46 -16.44 -15.98
N SER A 144 -10.88 -17.63 -16.15
CA SER A 144 -10.09 -18.32 -15.14
C SER A 144 -8.61 -18.27 -15.48
N ALA A 145 -7.77 -18.13 -14.46
CA ALA A 145 -6.32 -18.13 -14.57
C ALA A 145 -5.72 -19.34 -13.83
N TYR A 146 -5.09 -20.23 -14.57
CA TYR A 146 -4.39 -21.41 -14.08
C TYR A 146 -2.88 -21.21 -14.18
N LEU A 147 -2.12 -21.86 -13.29
CA LEU A 147 -0.67 -21.95 -13.41
C LEU A 147 -0.28 -22.61 -14.74
N VAL A 148 0.65 -22.02 -15.47
CA VAL A 148 1.27 -22.66 -16.65
C VAL A 148 2.18 -23.79 -16.16
N PRO A 149 1.97 -25.05 -16.61
CA PRO A 149 2.86 -26.15 -16.28
C PRO A 149 4.27 -25.90 -16.82
N GLU A 150 5.29 -26.38 -16.10
CA GLU A 150 6.69 -26.13 -16.46
C GLU A 150 7.06 -26.59 -17.89
N LYS A 151 6.47 -27.69 -18.34
CA LYS A 151 6.65 -28.23 -19.71
C LYS A 151 6.07 -27.33 -20.81
N ASP A 152 5.12 -26.45 -20.47
CA ASP A 152 4.37 -25.60 -21.39
C ASP A 152 4.81 -24.12 -21.30
N LEU A 153 5.84 -23.83 -20.48
CA LEU A 153 6.38 -22.47 -20.33
C LEU A 153 6.99 -21.97 -21.64
N LYS A 154 6.58 -20.78 -22.05
CA LYS A 154 7.14 -20.05 -23.19
C LYS A 154 8.29 -19.15 -22.72
N PRO A 155 9.21 -18.73 -23.62
CA PRO A 155 10.20 -17.70 -23.31
C PRO A 155 9.54 -16.45 -22.72
N GLY A 156 10.11 -15.91 -21.64
CA GLY A 156 9.57 -14.76 -20.90
C GLY A 156 8.59 -15.13 -19.77
N GLN A 157 8.06 -16.35 -19.73
CA GLN A 157 7.23 -16.81 -18.61
C GLN A 157 8.08 -17.31 -17.43
N VAL A 158 7.55 -17.14 -16.22
CA VAL A 158 8.25 -17.46 -14.97
C VAL A 158 7.63 -18.68 -14.31
N ARG A 159 8.46 -19.68 -14.03
CA ARG A 159 8.06 -20.92 -13.36
C ARG A 159 7.35 -20.62 -12.03
N LEU A 160 6.21 -21.28 -11.80
CA LEU A 160 5.34 -21.12 -10.61
C LEU A 160 4.67 -19.75 -10.43
N LEU A 161 4.89 -18.79 -11.34
CA LEU A 161 4.30 -17.46 -11.25
C LEU A 161 3.42 -17.12 -12.45
N SER A 162 3.75 -17.60 -13.65
CA SER A 162 2.97 -17.30 -14.85
C SER A 162 1.65 -18.06 -14.90
N THR A 163 0.61 -17.36 -15.35
CA THR A 163 -0.72 -17.94 -15.62
C THR A 163 -1.00 -18.03 -17.12
N ASP A 164 -1.92 -18.90 -17.50
CA ASP A 164 -2.39 -19.02 -18.88
C ASP A 164 -3.13 -17.75 -19.35
N ASN A 165 -3.98 -17.19 -18.48
CA ASN A 165 -4.72 -15.95 -18.68
C ASN A 165 -4.28 -14.93 -17.61
N PRO A 166 -3.41 -13.97 -17.94
CA PRO A 166 -3.03 -12.91 -17.03
C PRO A 166 -4.14 -11.86 -16.91
N VAL A 167 -4.25 -11.24 -15.75
CA VAL A 167 -5.12 -10.08 -15.52
C VAL A 167 -4.52 -8.88 -16.26
N VAL A 168 -5.29 -8.18 -17.08
CA VAL A 168 -4.83 -6.99 -17.80
C VAL A 168 -5.45 -5.77 -17.14
N LEU A 169 -4.62 -4.84 -16.66
CA LEU A 169 -5.08 -3.63 -15.98
C LEU A 169 -4.44 -2.38 -16.60
N PRO A 170 -5.18 -1.27 -16.72
CA PRO A 170 -4.58 -0.02 -17.16
C PRO A 170 -3.70 0.59 -16.07
N VAL A 171 -2.57 1.16 -16.47
CA VAL A 171 -1.78 2.05 -15.60
C VAL A 171 -2.54 3.34 -15.33
N ASP A 172 -2.18 4.00 -14.23
CA ASP A 172 -2.73 5.30 -13.87
C ASP A 172 -4.25 5.34 -13.75
N THR A 173 -4.80 4.24 -13.24
CA THR A 173 -6.22 4.06 -12.96
C THR A 173 -6.40 3.58 -11.53
N ASN A 174 -7.35 4.16 -10.80
CA ASN A 174 -7.77 3.67 -9.49
C ASN A 174 -8.68 2.45 -9.66
N ILE A 175 -8.19 1.27 -9.25
CA ILE A 175 -8.86 -0.01 -9.47
C ILE A 175 -9.38 -0.52 -8.14
N ARG A 176 -10.70 -0.64 -8.01
CA ARG A 176 -11.34 -1.32 -6.90
C ARG A 176 -11.22 -2.82 -7.08
N LEU A 177 -10.75 -3.52 -6.04
CA LEU A 177 -10.61 -4.97 -6.02
C LEU A 177 -11.66 -5.54 -5.06
N LEU A 178 -12.57 -6.37 -5.61
CA LEU A 178 -13.57 -7.09 -4.82
C LEU A 178 -13.17 -8.56 -4.74
N VAL A 179 -12.72 -9.00 -3.57
CA VAL A 179 -12.09 -10.31 -3.36
C VAL A 179 -13.01 -11.23 -2.55
N THR A 180 -13.32 -12.40 -3.09
CA THR A 180 -14.11 -13.44 -2.42
C THR A 180 -13.62 -14.84 -2.82
N ALA A 181 -14.20 -15.91 -2.26
CA ALA A 181 -13.88 -17.29 -2.63
C ALA A 181 -15.14 -18.15 -2.77
N ASN A 182 -15.02 -19.25 -3.50
CA ASN A 182 -16.12 -20.21 -3.68
C ASN A 182 -16.11 -21.38 -2.69
N ASP A 183 -14.91 -21.80 -2.27
CA ASP A 183 -14.70 -23.08 -1.58
C ASP A 183 -14.09 -22.88 -0.18
N VAL A 184 -12.79 -22.66 -0.10
CA VAL A 184 -12.03 -22.44 1.14
C VAL A 184 -11.49 -21.02 1.16
N ILE A 185 -10.84 -20.65 2.26
CA ILE A 185 -10.17 -19.35 2.35
C ILE A 185 -8.92 -19.38 1.46
N HIS A 186 -8.75 -18.32 0.66
CA HIS A 186 -7.51 -18.01 -0.06
C HIS A 186 -7.06 -16.60 0.31
N SER A 187 -5.95 -16.12 -0.24
CA SER A 187 -5.54 -14.72 -0.06
C SER A 187 -4.90 -14.21 -1.33
N TRP A 188 -5.52 -13.19 -1.92
CA TRP A 188 -5.03 -12.56 -3.13
C TRP A 188 -3.95 -11.55 -2.72
N ALA A 189 -2.69 -11.87 -3.04
CA ALA A 189 -1.54 -11.09 -2.59
C ALA A 189 -0.65 -10.69 -3.77
N MET A 190 -0.42 -9.38 -3.90
CA MET A 190 0.40 -8.77 -4.93
C MET A 190 1.49 -7.90 -4.28
N PRO A 191 2.70 -8.43 -4.03
CA PRO A 191 3.72 -7.77 -3.20
C PRO A 191 4.17 -6.40 -3.71
N ALA A 192 4.37 -6.25 -5.02
CA ALA A 192 4.77 -4.99 -5.66
C ALA A 192 3.70 -3.89 -5.58
N LEU A 193 2.43 -4.27 -5.39
CA LEU A 193 1.30 -3.35 -5.23
C LEU A 193 0.93 -3.11 -3.77
N GLY A 194 1.54 -3.83 -2.82
CA GLY A 194 1.24 -3.70 -1.40
C GLY A 194 -0.15 -4.19 -1.01
N VAL A 195 -0.74 -5.07 -1.82
CA VAL A 195 -2.08 -5.64 -1.57
C VAL A 195 -1.93 -7.06 -1.06
N LYS A 196 -2.60 -7.37 0.05
CA LYS A 196 -2.88 -8.73 0.50
C LYS A 196 -4.25 -8.73 1.17
N VAL A 197 -5.21 -9.40 0.56
CA VAL A 197 -6.59 -9.47 1.07
C VAL A 197 -7.09 -10.89 0.98
N ASP A 198 -7.68 -11.37 2.07
CA ASP A 198 -8.21 -12.71 2.13
C ASP A 198 -9.50 -12.83 1.31
N ALA A 199 -9.56 -13.89 0.54
CA ALA A 199 -10.72 -14.33 -0.22
C ALA A 199 -11.50 -15.30 0.66
N VAL A 200 -12.58 -14.83 1.29
CA VAL A 200 -13.34 -15.60 2.28
C VAL A 200 -14.69 -16.03 1.68
N PRO A 201 -15.05 -17.32 1.68
CA PRO A 201 -16.36 -17.75 1.20
C PRO A 201 -17.51 -17.09 1.99
N GLY A 202 -18.51 -16.59 1.28
CA GLY A 202 -19.67 -15.92 1.88
C GLY A 202 -19.43 -14.45 2.30
N ARG A 203 -18.27 -13.88 2.00
CA ARG A 203 -17.95 -12.46 2.22
C ARG A 203 -17.17 -11.90 1.03
N THR A 204 -17.50 -10.68 0.63
CA THR A 204 -16.68 -9.91 -0.32
C THR A 204 -15.87 -8.90 0.47
N ASN A 205 -14.56 -8.99 0.38
CA ASN A 205 -13.64 -7.97 0.88
C ASN A 205 -13.35 -6.96 -0.22
N GLU A 206 -13.16 -5.70 0.15
CA GLU A 206 -12.84 -4.62 -0.75
C GLU A 206 -11.46 -4.04 -0.40
N THR A 207 -10.69 -3.70 -1.42
CA THR A 207 -9.46 -2.90 -1.33
C THR A 207 -9.29 -2.19 -2.68
N TRP A 208 -8.20 -1.45 -2.85
CA TRP A 208 -7.86 -0.85 -4.13
C TRP A 208 -6.38 -0.98 -4.50
N THR A 209 -6.07 -0.69 -5.75
CA THR A 209 -4.72 -0.45 -6.21
C THR A 209 -4.69 0.57 -7.35
N ARG A 210 -3.52 1.16 -7.58
CA ARG A 210 -3.22 1.99 -8.75
C ARG A 210 -1.81 1.63 -9.20
N ILE A 211 -1.68 1.14 -10.42
CA ILE A 211 -0.40 0.72 -10.98
C ILE A 211 0.22 1.90 -11.72
N GLU A 212 1.45 2.28 -11.37
CA GLU A 212 2.07 3.51 -11.87
C GLU A 212 2.89 3.31 -13.16
N LYS A 213 3.21 2.07 -13.51
CA LYS A 213 4.10 1.75 -14.64
C LYS A 213 3.62 0.52 -15.40
N GLU A 214 3.85 0.53 -16.71
CA GLU A 214 3.57 -0.62 -17.56
C GLU A 214 4.57 -1.74 -17.29
N GLY A 215 4.09 -2.99 -17.31
CA GLY A 215 4.93 -4.16 -17.06
C GLY A 215 4.16 -5.32 -16.44
N THR A 216 4.91 -6.36 -16.08
CA THR A 216 4.35 -7.58 -15.50
C THR A 216 4.63 -7.66 -14.00
N TYR A 217 3.61 -8.04 -13.23
CA TYR A 217 3.63 -8.15 -11.78
C TYR A 217 3.09 -9.52 -11.34
N PHE A 218 3.79 -10.16 -10.43
CA PHE A 218 3.47 -11.49 -9.94
C PHE A 218 3.10 -11.49 -8.46
N GLY A 219 2.07 -12.28 -8.16
CA GLY A 219 1.58 -12.57 -6.83
C GLY A 219 1.36 -14.07 -6.64
N GLN A 220 1.08 -14.47 -5.41
CA GLN A 220 0.77 -15.86 -5.06
C GLN A 220 -0.31 -15.91 -3.98
N CYS A 221 -1.05 -17.02 -3.93
CA CYS A 221 -1.94 -17.27 -2.82
C CYS A 221 -1.17 -17.26 -1.50
N SER A 222 -1.67 -16.49 -0.52
CA SER A 222 -0.99 -16.27 0.76
C SER A 222 -1.81 -16.70 1.97
N GLU A 223 -2.74 -17.65 1.79
CA GLU A 223 -3.51 -18.32 2.85
C GLU A 223 -3.67 -19.81 2.51
N ILE A 224 -3.45 -20.69 3.47
CA ILE A 224 -3.33 -22.13 3.20
C ILE A 224 -4.67 -22.72 2.74
N CYS A 225 -4.72 -23.19 1.48
CA CYS A 225 -5.95 -23.59 0.81
C CYS A 225 -5.96 -25.05 0.29
N GLY A 226 -5.02 -25.89 0.75
CA GLY A 226 -4.94 -27.32 0.45
C GLY A 226 -3.69 -27.74 -0.32
N ILE A 227 -3.72 -28.91 -0.95
CA ILE A 227 -2.54 -29.58 -1.54
C ILE A 227 -1.81 -28.73 -2.58
N ASN A 228 -2.54 -27.95 -3.39
CA ASN A 228 -1.93 -27.10 -4.42
C ASN A 228 -1.86 -25.61 -4.03
N HIS A 229 -1.82 -25.30 -2.72
CA HIS A 229 -1.71 -23.92 -2.22
C HIS A 229 -0.56 -23.13 -2.88
N GLY A 230 0.60 -23.76 -3.08
CA GLY A 230 1.76 -23.13 -3.73
C GLY A 230 1.68 -23.02 -5.27
N PHE A 231 0.59 -23.48 -5.91
CA PHE A 231 0.49 -23.63 -7.37
C PHE A 231 -0.69 -22.87 -7.98
N MET A 232 -1.14 -21.78 -7.34
CA MET A 232 -2.19 -20.89 -7.86
C MET A 232 -1.74 -19.42 -7.84
N PRO A 233 -0.81 -19.05 -8.75
CA PRO A 233 -0.24 -17.71 -8.78
C PRO A 233 -1.20 -16.68 -9.37
N ILE A 234 -0.77 -15.43 -9.33
CA ILE A 234 -1.46 -14.27 -9.87
C ILE A 234 -0.48 -13.56 -10.82
N GLU A 235 -0.86 -13.37 -12.07
CA GLU A 235 -0.10 -12.58 -13.05
C GLU A 235 -0.94 -11.37 -13.46
N ILE A 236 -0.38 -10.16 -13.33
CA ILE A 236 -0.95 -8.92 -13.84
C ILE A 236 -0.05 -8.35 -14.92
N ARG A 237 -0.65 -7.97 -16.05
CA ARG A 237 -0.04 -7.13 -17.08
C ARG A 237 -0.65 -5.74 -17.00
N ALA A 238 0.15 -4.79 -16.52
CA ALA A 238 -0.21 -3.39 -16.54
C ALA A 238 0.15 -2.79 -17.89
N VAL A 239 -0.81 -2.14 -18.55
CA VAL A 239 -0.69 -1.62 -19.92
C VAL A 239 -1.21 -0.18 -19.99
N SER A 240 -0.93 0.52 -21.09
CA SER A 240 -1.53 1.84 -21.34
C SER A 240 -3.06 1.76 -21.37
N LYS A 241 -3.75 2.89 -21.08
CA LYS A 241 -5.21 2.98 -21.17
C LYS A 241 -5.72 2.62 -22.58
N GLU A 242 -4.97 2.96 -23.62
CA GLU A 242 -5.27 2.60 -25.01
C GLU A 242 -5.16 1.09 -25.26
N ALA A 243 -4.06 0.47 -24.83
CA ALA A 243 -3.86 -0.97 -24.96
C ALA A 243 -4.90 -1.76 -24.16
N PHE A 244 -5.29 -1.26 -22.98
CA PHE A 244 -6.39 -1.83 -22.21
C PHE A 244 -7.72 -1.75 -22.96
N ALA A 245 -8.08 -0.60 -23.54
CA ALA A 245 -9.30 -0.45 -24.33
C ALA A 245 -9.33 -1.40 -25.54
N ASN A 246 -8.20 -1.56 -26.23
CA ASN A 246 -8.05 -2.52 -27.32
C ASN A 246 -8.22 -3.97 -26.85
N TRP A 247 -7.65 -4.31 -25.70
CA TRP A 247 -7.83 -5.62 -25.08
C TRP A 247 -9.30 -5.88 -24.72
N VAL A 248 -9.98 -4.92 -24.06
CA VAL A 248 -11.41 -5.01 -23.72
C VAL A 248 -12.26 -5.25 -24.97
N ALA A 249 -12.05 -4.47 -26.03
CA ALA A 249 -12.80 -4.60 -27.27
C ALA A 249 -12.59 -5.98 -27.92
N ALA A 250 -11.37 -6.51 -27.86
CA ALA A 250 -11.05 -7.80 -28.44
C ALA A 250 -11.55 -8.99 -27.59
N GLN A 251 -11.84 -8.79 -26.30
CA GLN A 251 -12.62 -9.73 -25.47
C GLN A 251 -14.14 -9.62 -25.70
N GLY A 252 -14.61 -8.73 -26.58
CA GLY A 252 -16.04 -8.47 -26.81
C GLY A 252 -16.68 -7.57 -25.75
N GLY A 253 -15.89 -6.99 -24.85
CA GLY A 253 -16.33 -6.02 -23.87
C GLY A 253 -16.48 -4.61 -24.44
N LYS A 254 -16.86 -3.67 -23.58
CA LYS A 254 -16.98 -2.24 -23.94
C LYS A 254 -16.33 -1.38 -22.87
N MET A 255 -15.72 -0.29 -23.29
CA MET A 255 -15.33 0.74 -22.33
C MET A 255 -16.58 1.44 -21.81
N PRO A 256 -16.67 1.76 -20.50
CA PRO A 256 -17.77 2.56 -19.98
C PRO A 256 -17.80 3.91 -20.71
N GLU A 257 -19.00 4.41 -20.97
CA GLU A 257 -19.18 5.77 -21.50
C GLU A 257 -18.47 6.72 -20.54
N GLN A 258 -17.53 7.53 -21.04
CA GLN A 258 -16.97 8.62 -20.26
C GLN A 258 -18.11 9.58 -19.97
N THR A 259 -18.70 9.48 -18.78
CA THR A 259 -19.43 10.60 -18.22
C THR A 259 -18.40 11.71 -18.09
N ALA A 260 -18.42 12.65 -19.03
CA ALA A 260 -17.59 13.83 -18.97
C ALA A 260 -17.72 14.39 -17.55
N ALA A 261 -16.64 14.29 -16.78
CA ALA A 261 -16.50 15.13 -15.61
C ALA A 261 -16.74 16.54 -16.11
N ALA A 262 -17.80 17.17 -15.62
CA ALA A 262 -18.18 18.50 -16.05
C ALA A 262 -16.94 19.38 -16.00
N ASP A 263 -16.46 19.76 -17.18
CA ASP A 263 -15.46 20.81 -17.33
C ASP A 263 -16.02 22.03 -16.60
N GLY A 264 -15.49 22.28 -15.41
CA GLY A 264 -15.57 23.56 -14.75
C GLY A 264 -14.78 24.53 -15.61
N THR A 265 -15.43 25.04 -16.64
CA THR A 265 -14.93 26.02 -17.57
C THR A 265 -14.40 27.22 -16.81
N ALA A 266 -13.11 27.47 -17.02
CA ALA A 266 -12.54 28.77 -17.32
C ALA A 266 -13.55 29.94 -17.26
N GLN A 267 -13.56 30.64 -16.13
CA GLN A 267 -13.96 32.05 -16.07
C GLN A 267 -13.30 32.73 -14.87
N ALA A 268 -12.05 33.18 -15.05
CA ALA A 268 -11.44 34.23 -14.25
C ALA A 268 -10.19 34.78 -14.96
N ALA A 269 -10.36 35.27 -16.19
CA ALA A 269 -9.38 36.15 -16.83
C ALA A 269 -10.09 36.96 -17.92
N GLU A 270 -10.73 38.06 -17.52
CA GLU A 270 -10.84 39.32 -18.30
C GLU A 270 -11.85 40.26 -17.64
N VAL A 271 -11.36 41.18 -16.81
CA VAL A 271 -11.93 42.54 -16.73
C VAL A 271 -10.76 43.50 -16.70
N LYS A 272 -10.50 44.14 -17.84
CA LYS A 272 -9.64 45.32 -17.97
C LYS A 272 -10.49 46.57 -17.70
N THR A 273 -10.09 47.30 -16.65
CA THR A 273 -9.86 48.75 -16.55
C THR A 273 -10.73 49.75 -17.34
N GLU A 274 -11.42 50.63 -16.61
CA GLU A 274 -11.61 52.08 -16.85
C GLU A 274 -11.97 52.71 -15.46
N ALA A 275 -11.04 53.38 -14.75
CA ALA A 275 -10.86 54.85 -14.62
C ALA A 275 -12.16 55.58 -14.17
N ALA A 276 -12.24 56.44 -13.14
CA ALA A 276 -11.27 57.33 -12.49
C ALA A 276 -11.84 57.94 -11.17
N THR A 277 -10.95 58.61 -10.41
CA THR A 277 -11.21 59.72 -9.43
C THR A 277 -11.90 59.32 -8.12
N GLU A 278 -11.45 59.63 -6.89
CA GLU A 278 -10.68 60.73 -6.29
C GLU A 278 -9.87 60.23 -5.06
N ALA A 279 -8.78 60.95 -4.74
CA ALA A 279 -8.16 61.08 -3.41
C ALA A 279 -8.14 62.61 -3.09
N PRO A 280 -7.90 63.12 -1.86
CA PRO A 280 -7.19 62.56 -0.68
C PRO A 280 -8.00 62.76 0.64
N ALA A 281 -7.60 62.40 1.87
CA ALA A 281 -6.45 62.81 2.71
C ALA A 281 -6.49 61.95 4.00
N GLU A 282 -5.39 61.33 4.45
CA GLU A 282 -4.36 61.83 5.41
C GLU A 282 -4.89 62.00 6.85
N GLU A 283 -4.43 61.14 7.79
CA GLU A 283 -3.83 61.46 9.12
C GLU A 283 -3.51 60.14 9.88
N ALA A 284 -2.24 59.74 9.98
CA ALA A 284 -1.38 59.69 11.19
C ALA A 284 -1.94 58.88 12.38
N ALA A 285 -1.28 57.78 12.77
CA ALA A 285 -0.42 57.64 13.98
C ALA A 285 -1.20 57.81 15.31
N GLU A 286 -1.10 56.98 16.34
CA GLU A 286 0.08 56.42 17.00
C GLU A 286 -0.44 55.50 18.15
N ALA A 287 0.32 54.48 18.53
CA ALA A 287 0.16 53.78 19.82
C ALA A 287 0.78 54.63 20.97
N PRO A 288 0.48 54.38 22.26
CA PRO A 288 1.37 53.51 23.06
C PRO A 288 0.66 52.74 24.23
N ALA A 289 1.21 51.59 24.65
CA ALA A 289 1.91 51.28 25.94
C ALA A 289 1.04 51.37 27.23
N GLU A 290 0.79 50.27 27.94
CA GLU A 290 1.58 49.66 29.05
C GLU A 290 1.21 50.26 30.42
N GLU A 291 0.72 49.45 31.37
CA GLU A 291 1.35 49.15 32.69
C GLU A 291 0.37 48.52 33.72
N ALA A 292 0.95 47.60 34.54
CA ALA A 292 0.71 47.27 35.96
C ALA A 292 -0.73 46.98 36.48
N ALA A 293 -1.05 45.75 36.90
CA ALA A 293 -0.74 45.11 38.19
C ALA A 293 -1.60 45.60 39.38
N GLU A 294 -2.48 44.73 39.89
CA GLU A 294 -2.75 44.65 41.33
C GLU A 294 -3.34 43.29 41.75
N THR A 295 -2.73 42.74 42.78
CA THR A 295 -3.11 41.58 43.59
C THR A 295 -4.18 41.94 44.62
N THR A 296 -5.20 41.10 44.82
CA THR A 296 -5.84 40.94 46.14
C THR A 296 -6.27 39.51 46.39
N THR A 297 -6.05 39.14 47.64
CA THR A 297 -6.22 37.89 48.39
C THR A 297 -7.67 37.53 48.74
N GLU A 298 -7.78 36.34 49.35
CA GLU A 298 -8.71 35.91 50.41
C GLU A 298 -9.97 35.08 50.05
N GLU A 299 -9.92 33.82 50.52
CA GLU A 299 -10.89 33.11 51.39
C GLU A 299 -12.35 32.93 50.93
N ALA A 300 -13.14 31.94 51.33
CA ALA A 300 -13.02 30.64 52.00
C ALA A 300 -14.42 29.99 51.88
N GLN A 301 -14.53 28.68 52.14
CA GLN A 301 -15.76 27.95 52.52
C GLN A 301 -16.91 27.84 51.48
N HIS A 302 -17.02 26.69 50.81
CA HIS A 302 -17.94 25.60 51.19
C HIS A 302 -17.73 24.34 50.35
#